data_AF-C4R934-F1
#
_entry.id   AF-C4R934-F1
#
_cell.length_a   1.000
_cell.length_b   1.000
_cell.length_c   1.000
_cell.angle_alpha   90.00
_cell.angle_beta   90.00
_cell.angle_gamma   90.00
#
_symmetry.space_group_name_H-M   'P 1'
#
loop_
_entity.id
_entity.type
_entity.pdbx_description
1 polymer ?
#
loop_
_entity_poly.entity_id
_entity_poly.type
_entity_poly.pdbx_seq_one_letter_code
_entity_poly.pdbx_strand_id
1 'polypeptide(L)'
;MMTLLQLLVLVYIIYKVFPILRRFFSTGTMVSEQVLSKTKALIKDHKVFVASKSYCPYCSQTKKLLESLNANAFVVELDTEPDGSDIQAALLELTGQRTVPNVFINGEHVGGNSDLQALNSEGKLKTLLKN
;
A
#
# COMPACT_ATOMS: atom_id res chain seq x y z
N MET A 1 52.65 10.39 -2.28
CA MET A 1 52.63 11.10 -0.98
C MET A 1 51.43 12.03 -0.98
N MET A 2 50.41 11.74 -0.17
CA MET A 2 49.15 12.49 -0.13
C MET A 2 49.36 13.79 0.66
N THR A 3 48.85 14.92 0.18
CA THR A 3 49.11 16.21 0.82
C THR A 3 48.24 16.37 2.07
N LEU A 4 48.72 17.18 3.03
CA LEU A 4 47.98 17.49 4.26
C LEU A 4 46.57 18.06 3.96
N LEU A 5 46.44 18.84 2.88
CA LEU A 5 45.17 19.38 2.43
C LEU A 5 44.20 18.29 1.98
N GLN A 6 44.67 17.27 1.26
CA GLN A 6 43.85 16.13 0.86
C GLN A 6 43.36 15.31 2.05
N LEU A 7 44.19 15.18 3.10
CA LEU A 7 43.80 14.49 4.34
C LEU A 7 42.67 15.23 5.08
N LEU A 8 42.78 16.56 5.19
CA LEU A 8 41.78 17.38 5.88
C LEU A 8 40.43 17.41 5.14
N VAL A 9 40.45 17.45 3.81
CA VAL A 9 39.23 17.37 2.99
C VAL A 9 38.53 16.03 3.16
N LEU A 10 39.28 14.91 3.18
CA LEU A 10 38.71 13.58 3.41
C LEU A 10 38.07 13.46 4.80
N VAL A 11 38.75 13.94 5.84
CA VAL A 11 38.22 13.94 7.21
C VAL A 11 36.94 14.79 7.29
N TYR A 12 36.91 15.97 6.67
CA TYR A 12 35.70 16.79 6.62
C TYR A 12 34.55 16.09 5.90
N ILE A 13 34.81 15.46 4.75
CA ILE A 13 33.78 14.71 4.02
C ILE A 13 33.25 13.56 4.87
N ILE A 14 34.10 12.77 5.52
CA ILE A 14 33.69 11.60 6.32
C ILE A 14 32.89 11.99 7.56
N TYR A 15 33.31 13.04 8.29
CA TYR A 15 32.71 13.37 9.59
C TYR A 15 31.63 14.45 9.53
N LYS A 16 31.61 15.28 8.48
CA LYS A 16 30.63 16.37 8.34
C LYS A 16 29.67 16.14 7.18
N VAL A 17 30.14 15.70 6.01
CA VAL A 17 29.28 15.58 4.82
C VAL A 17 28.59 14.22 4.75
N PHE A 18 29.31 13.12 4.99
CA PHE A 18 28.80 11.76 4.86
C PHE A 18 27.64 11.44 5.83
N PRO A 19 27.61 11.89 7.10
CA PRO A 19 26.47 11.67 7.99
C PRO A 19 25.22 12.42 7.52
N ILE A 20 25.40 13.60 6.92
CA ILE A 20 24.32 14.41 6.35
C ILE A 20 23.79 13.75 5.08
N LEU A 21 24.67 13.26 4.21
CA LEU A 21 24.30 12.57 2.98
C LEU A 21 23.64 11.21 3.26
N ARG A 22 24.12 10.46 4.27
CA ARG A 22 23.51 9.19 4.71
C ARG A 22 22.07 9.37 5.19
N ARG A 23 21.70 10.54 5.73
CA ARG A 23 20.29 10.84 6.06
C ARG A 23 19.42 11.03 4.82
N PHE A 24 19.98 11.56 3.73
CA PHE A 24 19.31 11.63 2.43
C PHE A 24 19.22 10.26 1.76
N PHE A 25 20.25 9.41 1.90
CA PHE A 25 20.25 8.01 1.46
C PHE A 25 19.79 7.05 2.56
N SER A 26 18.81 7.46 3.37
CA SER A 26 18.11 6.52 4.24
C SER A 26 17.34 5.57 3.35
N THR A 27 17.76 4.30 3.33
CA THR A 27 17.15 3.20 2.59
C THR A 27 15.77 2.86 3.16
N GLY A 28 14.79 3.74 2.96
CA GLY A 28 13.43 3.25 2.76
C GLY A 28 13.46 2.47 1.45
N THR A 29 13.14 1.18 1.48
CA THR A 29 12.92 0.41 0.25
C THR A 29 11.83 1.11 -0.54
N MET A 30 12.20 1.93 -1.53
CA MET A 30 11.25 2.46 -2.50
C MET A 30 10.65 1.28 -3.25
N VAL A 31 9.32 1.23 -3.33
CA VAL A 31 8.64 0.19 -4.10
C VAL A 31 9.01 0.38 -5.57
N SER A 32 9.29 -0.70 -6.28
CA SER A 32 9.65 -0.58 -7.69
C SER A 32 8.49 0.02 -8.50
N GLU A 33 8.81 0.84 -9.51
CA GLU A 33 7.80 1.46 -10.38
C GLU A 33 6.88 0.41 -11.04
N GLN A 34 7.44 -0.75 -11.37
CA GLN A 34 6.70 -1.87 -11.93
C GLN A 34 5.61 -2.40 -10.97
N VAL A 35 5.93 -2.55 -9.68
CA VAL A 35 4.97 -3.03 -8.67
C VAL A 35 3.88 -1.98 -8.43
N LEU A 36 4.25 -0.70 -8.36
CA LEU A 36 3.28 0.40 -8.25
C LEU A 36 2.32 0.44 -9.44
N SER A 37 2.87 0.32 -10.66
CA SER A 37 2.08 0.30 -11.89
C SER A 37 1.12 -0.89 -11.92
N LYS A 38 1.62 -2.10 -11.60
CA LYS A 38 0.79 -3.31 -11.49
C LYS A 38 -0.33 -3.14 -10.47
N THR A 39 -0.01 -2.64 -9.27
CA THR A 39 -1.00 -2.45 -8.20
C THR A 39 -2.07 -1.43 -8.60
N LYS A 40 -1.68 -0.31 -9.24
CA LYS A 40 -2.63 0.67 -9.78
C LYS A 40 -3.52 0.07 -10.87
N ALA A 41 -2.97 -0.77 -11.75
CA ALA A 41 -3.76 -1.46 -12.77
C ALA A 41 -4.81 -2.38 -12.14
N LEU A 42 -4.42 -3.20 -11.16
CA LEU A 42 -5.36 -4.07 -10.43
C LEU A 42 -6.50 -3.27 -9.78
N ILE A 43 -6.19 -2.13 -9.16
CA ILE A 43 -7.19 -1.23 -8.55
C ILE A 43 -8.12 -0.62 -9.60
N LYS A 44 -7.58 -0.23 -10.76
CA LYS A 44 -8.33 0.44 -11.83
C LYS A 44 -9.22 -0.53 -12.63
N ASP A 45 -8.73 -1.74 -12.87
CA ASP A 45 -9.40 -2.73 -13.72
C ASP A 45 -10.59 -3.39 -13.03
N HIS A 46 -10.69 -3.25 -11.70
CA HIS A 46 -11.74 -3.85 -10.90
C HIS A 46 -12.56 -2.79 -10.16
N LYS A 47 -13.87 -2.82 -10.39
CA LYS A 47 -14.83 -1.94 -9.71
C LYS A 47 -14.68 -1.99 -8.19
N VAL A 48 -14.50 -3.18 -7.63
CA VAL A 48 -14.22 -3.38 -6.21
C VAL A 48 -12.95 -4.20 -6.10
N PHE A 49 -11.92 -3.63 -5.51
CA PHE A 49 -10.64 -4.29 -5.25
C PHE A 49 -10.45 -4.41 -3.74
N VAL A 50 -10.05 -5.60 -3.27
CA VAL A 50 -9.80 -5.87 -1.85
C VAL A 50 -8.45 -6.56 -1.71
N ALA A 51 -7.48 -5.86 -1.13
CA ALA A 51 -6.28 -6.51 -0.64
C ALA A 51 -6.58 -7.17 0.71
N SER A 52 -6.25 -8.45 0.82
CA SER A 52 -6.72 -9.33 1.87
C SER A 52 -5.62 -10.22 2.42
N LYS A 53 -5.93 -10.94 3.50
CA LYS A 53 -5.15 -12.10 3.95
C LYS A 53 -6.09 -13.21 4.37
N SER A 54 -5.77 -14.45 4.00
CA SER A 54 -6.68 -15.61 4.13
C SER A 54 -7.12 -15.86 5.57
N TYR A 55 -6.21 -15.61 6.53
CA TYR A 55 -6.42 -15.82 7.96
C TYR A 55 -7.08 -14.62 8.67
N CYS A 56 -7.32 -13.50 7.99
CA CYS A 56 -7.77 -12.27 8.65
C CYS A 56 -9.32 -12.28 8.87
N PRO A 57 -9.80 -12.14 10.12
CA PRO A 57 -11.24 -12.12 10.39
C PRO A 57 -11.94 -10.87 9.86
N TYR A 58 -11.27 -9.72 9.81
CA TYR A 58 -11.84 -8.49 9.24
C TYR A 58 -11.96 -8.57 7.72
N CYS A 59 -11.02 -9.24 7.06
CA CYS A 59 -11.12 -9.54 5.63
C CYS A 59 -12.32 -10.44 5.32
N SER A 60 -12.52 -11.48 6.13
CA SER A 60 -13.68 -12.36 6.01
C SER A 60 -15.01 -11.59 6.16
N GLN A 61 -15.10 -10.66 7.10
CA GLN A 61 -16.28 -9.81 7.28
C GLN A 61 -16.51 -8.85 6.10
N THR A 62 -15.45 -8.23 5.59
CA THR A 62 -15.50 -7.37 4.40
C THR A 62 -16.01 -8.13 3.17
N LYS A 63 -15.47 -9.34 2.91
CA LYS A 63 -15.91 -10.20 1.80
C LYS A 63 -17.39 -10.56 1.93
N LYS A 64 -17.84 -10.99 3.11
CA LYS A 64 -19.25 -11.31 3.39
C LYS A 64 -20.18 -10.11 3.19
N LEU A 65 -19.78 -8.92 3.64
CA LEU A 65 -20.58 -7.71 3.43
C LEU A 65 -20.75 -7.41 1.93
N LEU A 66 -19.66 -7.40 1.17
CA LEU A 66 -19.69 -7.15 -0.27
C LEU A 66 -20.55 -8.19 -1.00
N GLU A 67 -20.38 -9.48 -0.66
CA GLU A 67 -21.19 -10.58 -1.18
C GLU A 67 -22.68 -10.40 -0.87
N SER A 68 -23.04 -10.02 0.36
CA SER A 68 -24.45 -9.76 0.75
C SER A 68 -25.10 -8.61 -0.01
N LEU A 69 -24.29 -7.72 -0.59
CA LEU A 69 -24.72 -6.61 -1.43
C LEU A 69 -24.67 -6.95 -2.93
N ASN A 70 -24.36 -8.19 -3.29
CA ASN A 70 -24.12 -8.66 -4.66
C ASN A 70 -23.01 -7.88 -5.38
N ALA A 71 -22.02 -7.38 -4.63
CA ALA A 71 -20.85 -6.72 -5.20
C ALA A 71 -19.77 -7.75 -5.51
N ASN A 72 -19.48 -7.94 -6.80
CA ASN A 72 -18.39 -8.81 -7.24
C ASN A 72 -17.04 -8.12 -6.96
N ALA A 73 -16.35 -8.58 -5.91
CA ALA A 73 -15.06 -8.04 -5.49
C ALA A 73 -13.91 -8.87 -6.04
N PHE A 74 -12.93 -8.20 -6.63
CA PHE A 74 -11.64 -8.80 -6.93
C PHE A 74 -10.78 -8.79 -5.67
N VAL A 75 -10.42 -9.98 -5.20
CA VAL A 75 -9.70 -10.18 -3.94
C VAL A 75 -8.29 -10.65 -4.24
N VAL A 76 -7.30 -9.98 -3.66
CA VAL A 76 -5.90 -10.42 -3.66
C VAL A 76 -5.53 -10.88 -2.25
N GLU A 77 -5.30 -12.17 -2.08
CA GLU A 77 -4.87 -12.76 -0.81
C GLU A 77 -3.35 -12.64 -0.68
N LEU A 78 -2.88 -11.52 -0.10
CA LEU A 78 -1.47 -11.11 -0.07
C LEU A 78 -0.53 -12.10 0.64
N ASP A 79 -1.07 -12.98 1.48
CA ASP A 79 -0.31 -14.04 2.14
C ASP A 79 -0.04 -15.26 1.24
N THR A 80 -0.76 -15.37 0.12
CA THR A 80 -0.65 -16.49 -0.83
C THR A 80 -0.03 -16.07 -2.16
N GLU A 81 -0.11 -14.79 -2.51
CA GLU A 81 0.50 -14.25 -3.73
C GLU A 81 2.03 -14.17 -3.62
N PRO A 82 2.79 -14.63 -4.63
CA PRO A 82 4.25 -14.56 -4.61
C PRO A 82 4.80 -13.15 -4.41
N ASP A 83 4.13 -12.13 -4.96
CA ASP A 83 4.49 -10.73 -4.81
C ASP A 83 3.57 -9.97 -3.84
N GLY A 84 2.85 -10.69 -2.97
CA GLY A 84 1.90 -10.08 -2.03
C GLY A 84 2.53 -9.09 -1.06
N SER A 85 3.79 -9.30 -0.64
CA SER A 85 4.53 -8.34 0.19
C SER A 85 4.85 -7.04 -0.56
N ASP A 86 5.17 -7.13 -1.84
CA ASP A 86 5.48 -5.98 -2.70
C ASP A 86 4.21 -5.19 -2.99
N ILE A 87 3.10 -5.88 -3.30
CA ILE A 87 1.77 -5.26 -3.43
C ILE A 87 1.37 -4.57 -2.11
N GLN A 88 1.61 -5.20 -0.95
CA GLN A 88 1.33 -4.60 0.36
C GLN A 88 2.15 -3.31 0.58
N ALA A 89 3.40 -3.27 0.13
CA ALA A 89 4.24 -2.08 0.19
C ALA A 89 3.74 -0.99 -0.77
N ALA A 90 3.35 -1.34 -2.00
CA ALA A 90 2.73 -0.39 -2.93
C ALA A 90 1.45 0.22 -2.36
N LEU A 91 0.59 -0.59 -1.75
CA LEU A 91 -0.64 -0.12 -1.12
C LEU A 91 -0.36 0.86 0.02
N LEU A 92 0.66 0.58 0.86
CA LEU A 92 1.12 1.51 1.88
C LEU A 92 1.59 2.84 1.28
N GLU A 93 2.33 2.81 0.17
CA GLU A 93 2.78 4.04 -0.50
C GLU A 93 1.61 4.83 -1.12
N LEU A 94 0.63 4.13 -1.70
CA LEU A 94 -0.53 4.74 -2.35
C LEU A 94 -1.53 5.34 -1.36
N THR A 95 -1.74 4.70 -0.21
CA THR A 95 -2.85 5.04 0.68
C THR A 95 -2.43 5.42 2.10
N GLY A 96 -1.18 5.17 2.48
CA GLY A 96 -0.73 5.24 3.87
C GLY A 96 -1.20 4.07 4.73
N GLN A 97 -2.00 3.12 4.20
CA GLN A 97 -2.55 2.00 4.95
C GLN A 97 -1.80 0.70 4.64
N ARG A 98 -1.10 0.17 5.65
CA ARG A 98 -0.43 -1.14 5.57
C ARG A 98 -1.37 -2.31 5.91
N THR A 99 -2.43 -2.06 6.68
CA THR A 99 -3.30 -3.12 7.22
C THR A 99 -4.27 -3.65 6.17
N VAL A 100 -4.62 -4.93 6.30
CA VAL A 100 -5.72 -5.55 5.56
C VAL A 100 -7.00 -5.62 6.42
N PRO A 101 -8.19 -5.58 5.83
CA PRO A 101 -8.44 -5.37 4.40
C PRO A 101 -8.09 -3.94 3.98
N ASN A 102 -7.63 -3.76 2.75
CA ASN A 102 -7.44 -2.45 2.12
C ASN A 102 -8.34 -2.42 0.87
N VAL A 103 -9.40 -1.61 0.92
CA VAL A 103 -10.54 -1.67 0.01
C VAL A 103 -10.55 -0.44 -0.90
N PHE A 104 -10.79 -0.70 -2.18
CA PHE A 104 -11.02 0.33 -3.18
C PHE A 104 -12.35 0.08 -3.89
N ILE A 105 -13.06 1.16 -4.23
CA ILE A 105 -14.27 1.13 -5.04
C ILE A 105 -14.14 2.18 -6.13
N ASN A 106 -14.32 1.81 -7.40
CA ASN A 106 -14.15 2.68 -8.56
C ASN A 106 -12.78 3.39 -8.58
N GLY A 107 -11.73 2.68 -8.16
CA GLY A 107 -10.37 3.20 -8.08
C GLY A 107 -10.09 4.12 -6.88
N GLU A 108 -11.11 4.51 -6.11
CA GLU A 108 -10.97 5.36 -4.91
C GLU A 108 -10.72 4.50 -3.67
N HIS A 109 -9.79 4.95 -2.80
CA HIS A 109 -9.47 4.27 -1.55
C HIS A 109 -10.58 4.49 -0.52
N VAL A 110 -11.18 3.39 -0.04
CA VAL A 110 -12.26 3.40 0.96
C VAL A 110 -11.72 3.23 2.38
N GLY A 111 -10.65 2.45 2.55
CA GLY A 111 -10.06 2.14 3.86
C GLY A 111 -10.17 0.65 4.22
N GLY A 112 -10.43 0.36 5.49
CA GLY A 112 -10.53 -0.99 6.02
C GLY A 112 -11.96 -1.47 6.25
N ASN A 113 -12.09 -2.55 7.03
CA ASN A 113 -13.40 -3.12 7.36
C ASN A 113 -14.28 -2.12 8.12
N SER A 114 -13.71 -1.37 9.07
CA SER A 114 -14.47 -0.40 9.87
C SER A 114 -15.08 0.69 8.99
N ASP A 115 -14.31 1.23 8.05
CA ASP A 115 -14.77 2.27 7.11
C ASP A 115 -15.88 1.75 6.20
N LEU A 116 -15.72 0.53 5.69
CA LEU A 116 -16.73 -0.10 4.84
C LEU A 116 -18.04 -0.38 5.59
N GLN A 117 -17.94 -0.85 6.84
CA GLN A 117 -19.11 -1.08 7.70
C GLN A 117 -19.83 0.23 8.04
N ALA A 118 -19.08 1.32 8.30
CA ALA A 118 -19.65 2.64 8.52
C ALA A 118 -20.40 3.16 7.28
N LEU A 119 -19.81 3.04 6.09
CA LEU A 119 -20.50 3.40 4.85
C LEU A 119 -21.78 2.59 4.62
N ASN A 120 -21.79 1.32 5.04
CA ASN A 120 -22.98 0.49 4.95
C ASN A 120 -24.07 0.90 5.93
N SER A 121 -23.72 1.18 7.20
CA SER A 121 -24.68 1.63 8.20
C SER A 121 -25.27 3.01 7.88
N GLU A 122 -24.49 3.87 7.24
CA GLU A 122 -24.93 5.16 6.70
C GLU A 122 -25.77 5.04 5.41
N GLY A 123 -25.93 3.83 4.85
CA GLY A 123 -26.66 3.60 3.60
C GLY A 123 -25.95 4.09 2.33
N LYS A 124 -24.70 4.58 2.45
CA LYS A 124 -23.92 5.14 1.33
C LYS A 124 -23.25 4.07 0.47
N LEU A 125 -22.89 2.93 1.06
CA LEU A 125 -22.14 1.87 0.37
C LEU A 125 -22.87 1.34 -0.86
N LYS A 126 -24.19 1.12 -0.77
CA LYS A 126 -24.99 0.64 -1.91
C LYS A 126 -24.96 1.60 -3.10
N THR A 127 -24.92 2.90 -2.84
CA THR A 127 -24.83 3.93 -3.89
C THR A 127 -23.45 3.90 -4.54
N LEU A 128 -22.38 3.84 -3.74
CA LEU A 128 -21.01 3.72 -4.24
C LEU A 128 -20.81 2.49 -5.14
N LEU A 129 -21.44 1.36 -4.78
CA LEU A 129 -21.35 0.11 -5.55
C LEU A 129 -22.17 0.11 -6.85
N LYS A 130 -23.12 1.04 -7.04
CA LYS A 130 -23.96 1.12 -8.25
C LYS A 130 -23.36 1.98 -9.35
N ASN A 131 -22.61 3.02 -8.98
CA ASN A 131 -21.89 3.90 -9.91
C ASN A 131 -20.83 3.12 -10.69
#